data_AF-A0A962T4I0-F1
#
_entry.id   AF-A0A962T4I0-F1
#
_cell.length_a   1.000
_cell.length_b   1.000
_cell.length_c   1.000
_cell.angle_alpha   90.00
_cell.angle_beta   90.00
_cell.angle_gamma   90.00
#
_symmetry.space_group_name_H-M   'P 1'
#
loop_
_entity.id
_entity.type
_entity.pdbx_description
1 polymer ?
#
loop_
_entity_poly.entity_id
_entity_poly.type
_entity_poly.pdbx_seq_one_letter_code
_entity_poly.pdbx_strand_id
1 'polypeptide(L)'
;MSLAERARRGLLVQDERLTLQEIVALEQPIDAKARKRLAAAMKTAKALGDLKTTVDVAQINYVMTNPDPRIRCRNLDGTPARRSATFTTIWVNREDYRIWRATLPDDWFSPVSAIGKWLDIPPSKTEGLTDSEIKARLEAGQSIAQIQRETRTPKSRIQKVKQRNNLPDAKPGPQAR
;
A
#
# COMPACT_ATOMS: atom_id res chain seq x y z
N MET A 1 -8.98 20.41 -10.63
CA MET A 1 -9.00 19.01 -11.10
C MET A 1 -8.63 18.12 -9.91
N SER A 2 -9.41 17.07 -9.62
CA SER A 2 -9.13 16.20 -8.46
C SER A 2 -7.91 15.30 -8.70
N LEU A 3 -7.23 14.87 -7.63
CA LEU A 3 -6.10 13.94 -7.72
C LEU A 3 -6.47 12.63 -8.44
N ALA A 4 -7.62 12.06 -8.12
CA ALA A 4 -8.12 10.85 -8.76
C ALA A 4 -8.33 11.04 -10.27
N GLU A 5 -8.75 12.23 -10.68
CA GLU A 5 -8.94 12.55 -12.09
C GLU A 5 -7.60 12.78 -12.81
N ARG A 6 -6.63 13.41 -12.15
CA ARG A 6 -5.23 13.48 -12.64
C ARG A 6 -4.63 12.08 -12.84
N ALA A 7 -4.82 11.19 -11.87
CA ALA A 7 -4.36 9.80 -11.93
C ALA A 7 -4.95 9.05 -13.13
N ARG A 8 -6.28 9.11 -13.31
CA ARG A 8 -6.99 8.45 -14.41
C ARG A 8 -6.54 8.96 -15.78
N ARG A 9 -6.25 10.26 -15.89
CA ARG A 9 -5.76 10.90 -17.11
C ARG A 9 -4.26 10.69 -17.36
N GLY A 10 -3.54 10.00 -16.47
CA GLY A 10 -2.09 9.76 -16.61
C GLY A 10 -1.24 11.00 -16.31
N LEU A 11 -1.82 12.04 -15.72
CA LEU A 11 -1.12 13.30 -15.42
C LEU A 11 -0.21 13.20 -14.18
N LEU A 12 -0.26 12.07 -13.46
CA LEU A 12 0.64 11.79 -12.35
C LEU A 12 1.97 11.18 -12.81
N VAL A 13 2.12 10.76 -14.08
CA VAL A 13 3.35 10.08 -14.56
C VAL A 13 4.59 10.98 -14.42
N GLN A 14 4.41 12.30 -14.41
CA GLN A 14 5.48 13.27 -14.17
C GLN A 14 5.80 13.49 -12.68
N ASP A 15 4.93 13.03 -11.76
CA ASP A 15 5.11 13.22 -10.32
C ASP A 15 5.96 12.07 -9.74
N GLU A 16 7.12 12.36 -9.17
CA GLU A 16 8.01 11.34 -8.58
C GLU A 16 7.57 10.87 -7.18
N ARG A 17 6.78 11.68 -6.47
CA ARG A 17 6.40 11.46 -5.07
C ARG A 17 4.91 11.71 -4.88
N LEU A 18 4.29 10.85 -4.07
CA LEU A 18 2.93 11.03 -3.59
C LEU A 18 2.91 10.89 -2.06
N THR A 19 1.95 11.54 -1.42
CA THR A 19 1.76 11.33 0.01
C THR A 19 1.13 9.97 0.30
N LEU A 20 1.36 9.44 1.50
CA LEU A 20 0.76 8.17 1.93
C LEU A 20 -0.77 8.18 1.79
N GLN A 21 -1.42 9.29 2.13
CA GLN A 21 -2.87 9.42 2.02
C GLN A 21 -3.35 9.36 0.56
N GLU A 22 -2.63 10.02 -0.34
CA GLU A 22 -2.92 10.03 -1.77
C GLU A 22 -2.78 8.63 -2.37
N ILE A 23 -1.70 7.91 -2.05
CA ILE A 23 -1.47 6.54 -2.49
C ILE A 23 -2.62 5.62 -2.04
N VAL A 24 -3.01 5.70 -0.76
CA VAL A 24 -4.09 4.89 -0.21
C VAL A 24 -5.44 5.21 -0.88
N ALA A 25 -5.71 6.49 -1.14
CA ALA A 25 -6.93 6.93 -1.79
C ALA A 25 -7.01 6.49 -3.26
N LEU A 26 -5.88 6.49 -3.97
CA LEU A 26 -5.79 6.08 -5.37
C LEU A 26 -5.85 4.55 -5.52
N GLU A 27 -5.31 3.79 -4.56
CA GLU A 27 -5.36 2.33 -4.56
C GLU A 27 -6.72 1.77 -4.15
N GLN A 28 -7.35 2.39 -3.16
CA GLN A 28 -8.60 1.93 -2.57
C GLN A 28 -9.64 3.06 -2.61
N PRO A 29 -10.13 3.45 -3.80
CA PRO A 29 -11.00 4.61 -3.95
C PRO A 29 -12.38 4.41 -3.30
N ILE A 30 -12.87 3.18 -3.25
CA ILE A 30 -14.24 2.86 -2.81
C ILE A 30 -14.24 2.26 -1.39
N ASP A 31 -13.43 1.23 -1.14
CA ASP A 31 -13.47 0.46 0.11
C ASP A 31 -12.70 1.16 1.25
N ALA A 32 -13.44 1.72 2.20
CA ALA A 32 -12.88 2.36 3.38
C ALA A 32 -12.13 1.40 4.33
N LYS A 33 -12.54 0.13 4.40
CA LYS A 33 -11.89 -0.88 5.23
C LYS A 33 -10.58 -1.31 4.59
N ALA A 34 -10.55 -1.49 3.28
CA ALA A 34 -9.32 -1.74 2.52
C ALA A 34 -8.35 -0.54 2.63
N ARG A 35 -8.83 0.71 2.53
CA ARG A 35 -8.01 1.91 2.78
C ARG A 35 -7.33 1.86 4.15
N LYS A 36 -8.08 1.57 5.21
CA LYS A 36 -7.52 1.50 6.57
C LYS A 36 -6.47 0.41 6.70
N ARG A 37 -6.69 -0.77 6.10
CA ARG A 37 -5.72 -1.88 6.10
C ARG A 37 -4.44 -1.52 5.35
N LEU A 38 -4.57 -0.94 4.14
CA LEU A 38 -3.43 -0.50 3.34
C LEU A 38 -2.63 0.59 4.06
N ALA A 39 -3.32 1.59 4.63
CA ALA A 39 -2.67 2.64 5.42
C ALA A 39 -1.93 2.08 6.64
N ALA A 40 -2.50 1.09 7.33
CA ALA A 40 -1.84 0.42 8.45
C ALA A 40 -0.59 -0.34 7.98
N ALA A 41 -0.69 -1.10 6.90
CA ALA A 41 0.45 -1.83 6.34
C ALA A 41 1.58 -0.88 5.90
N MET A 42 1.26 0.25 5.24
CA MET A 42 2.26 1.26 4.87
C MET A 42 2.94 1.87 6.10
N LYS A 43 2.18 2.14 7.18
CA LYS A 43 2.75 2.63 8.44
C LYS A 43 3.69 1.60 9.07
N THR A 44 3.30 0.33 9.09
CA THR A 44 4.16 -0.77 9.57
C THR A 44 5.41 -0.89 8.73
N ALA A 45 5.30 -0.88 7.40
CA ALA A 45 6.43 -0.95 6.49
C ALA A 45 7.40 0.22 6.67
N LYS A 46 6.89 1.44 6.86
CA LYS A 46 7.71 2.61 7.22
C LYS A 46 8.43 2.40 8.56
N ALA A 47 7.75 1.87 9.57
CA ALA A 47 8.33 1.66 10.90
C ALA A 47 9.43 0.58 10.88
N LEU A 48 9.28 -0.43 10.02
CA LEU A 48 10.26 -1.51 9.83
C LEU A 48 11.39 -1.16 8.84
N GLY A 49 11.26 -0.05 8.11
CA GLY A 49 12.24 0.39 7.11
C GLY A 49 12.06 -0.21 5.71
N ASP A 50 11.04 -1.05 5.51
CA ASP A 50 10.72 -1.69 4.23
C ASP A 50 10.18 -0.70 3.18
N LEU A 51 9.60 0.41 3.64
CA LEU A 51 9.13 1.50 2.79
C LEU A 51 9.91 2.76 3.10
N LYS A 52 10.78 3.18 2.18
CA LYS A 52 11.48 4.45 2.29
C LYS A 52 10.48 5.61 2.14
N THR A 53 10.53 6.54 3.08
CA THR A 53 9.64 7.70 3.09
C THR A 53 10.43 8.96 3.43
N THR A 54 10.06 10.07 2.81
CA THR A 54 10.53 11.41 3.21
C THR A 54 9.47 12.04 4.10
N VAL A 55 9.88 12.69 5.18
CA VAL A 55 8.98 13.33 6.13
C VAL A 55 9.20 14.84 6.06
N ASP A 56 8.17 15.55 5.64
CA ASP A 56 8.13 17.01 5.70
C ASP A 56 7.36 17.43 6.95
N VAL A 57 7.97 18.30 7.74
CA VAL A 57 7.37 18.86 8.95
C VAL A 57 7.13 20.34 8.70
N ALA A 58 5.87 20.72 8.55
CA ALA A 58 5.46 22.11 8.44
C ALA A 58 4.94 22.59 9.80
N GLN A 59 5.55 23.63 10.35
CA GLN A 59 5.04 24.32 11.52
C GLN A 59 4.27 25.55 11.08
N ILE A 60 2.97 25.57 11.38
CA ILE A 60 2.12 26.74 11.13
C ILE A 60 1.86 27.40 12.47
N ASN A 61 2.36 28.63 12.59
CA ASN A 61 2.04 29.50 13.70
C ASN A 61 0.81 30.31 13.33
N TYR A 62 -0.26 30.19 14.12
CA TYR A 62 -1.46 30.98 13.91
C TYR A 62 -1.87 31.68 15.21
N VAL A 63 -2.45 32.85 15.04
CA VAL A 63 -3.06 33.59 16.14
C VAL A 63 -4.49 33.11 16.26
N MET A 64 -4.89 32.70 17.47
CA MET A 64 -6.30 32.41 17.69
C MET A 64 -7.10 33.71 17.69
N THR A 65 -7.73 34.04 16.57
CA THR A 65 -8.83 35.01 16.53
C THR A 65 -10.10 34.25 16.88
N ASN A 66 -10.50 34.28 18.15
CA ASN A 66 -11.76 33.67 18.58
C ASN A 66 -12.92 34.55 18.11
N PRO A 67 -13.89 34.03 17.34
CA PRO A 67 -15.05 34.82 16.91
C PRO A 67 -16.04 35.12 18.06
N ASP A 68 -15.97 34.39 19.17
CA ASP A 68 -16.80 34.65 20.36
C ASP A 68 -16.11 35.63 21.33
N PRO A 69 -16.63 36.86 21.52
CA PRO A 69 -16.03 37.87 22.40
C PRO A 69 -16.06 37.49 23.89
N ARG A 70 -16.81 36.46 24.30
CA ARG A 70 -16.91 36.02 25.70
C ARG A 70 -15.81 35.05 26.12
N ILE A 71 -15.15 34.38 25.16
CA ILE A 71 -14.08 33.42 25.42
C ILE A 71 -12.73 34.08 25.07
N ARG A 72 -12.07 34.67 26.09
CA ARG A 72 -10.76 35.32 25.89
C ARG A 72 -9.66 34.26 25.66
N CYS A 73 -9.19 34.14 24.43
CA CYS A 73 -7.94 33.44 24.10
C CYS A 73 -6.76 34.42 24.16
N ARG A 74 -6.44 34.91 25.37
CA ARG A 74 -5.26 35.76 25.62
C ARG A 74 -4.36 35.09 26.65
N ASN A 75 -3.07 35.33 26.53
CA ASN A 75 -2.10 34.98 27.58
C ASN A 75 -2.38 35.82 28.85
N LEU A 76 -1.78 35.44 29.99
CA LEU A 76 -1.96 36.15 31.27
C LEU A 76 -1.55 37.63 31.21
N ASP A 77 -0.67 37.99 30.27
CA ASP A 77 -0.20 39.36 29.99
C ASP A 77 -1.10 40.15 29.03
N GLY A 78 -2.23 39.57 28.57
CA GLY A 78 -3.17 40.21 27.65
C GLY A 78 -2.80 40.15 26.17
N THR A 79 -1.70 39.47 25.80
CA THR A 79 -1.32 39.27 24.39
C THR A 79 -2.16 38.18 23.71
N PRO A 80 -2.36 38.21 22.38
CA PRO A 80 -3.09 37.15 21.66
C PRO A 80 -2.41 35.80 21.86
N ALA A 81 -3.17 34.78 22.24
CA ALA A 81 -2.65 33.43 22.37
C ALA A 81 -2.18 32.94 20.98
N ARG A 82 -0.87 32.74 20.83
CA ARG A 82 -0.27 32.11 19.65
C ARG A 82 -0.26 30.60 19.87
N ARG A 83 -0.77 29.84 18.90
CA ARG A 83 -0.62 28.39 18.86
C ARG A 83 0.21 27.99 17.65
N SER A 84 1.03 26.97 17.84
CA SER A 84 1.71 26.28 16.77
C SER A 84 1.01 24.95 16.51
N ALA A 85 0.60 24.69 15.27
CA ALA A 85 0.25 23.35 14.84
C ALA A 85 1.37 22.81 13.97
N THR A 86 1.81 21.58 14.27
CA THR A 86 2.80 20.87 13.50
C THR A 86 2.08 19.87 12.61
N PHE A 87 2.25 20.03 11.29
CA PHE A 87 1.72 19.12 10.29
C PHE A 87 2.86 18.27 9.74
N THR A 88 2.70 16.96 9.84
CA THR A 88 3.68 16.00 9.31
C THR A 88 3.11 15.36 8.05
N THR A 89 3.73 15.65 6.92
CA THR A 89 3.40 15.03 5.64
C THR A 89 4.42 13.95 5.33
N ILE A 90 3.92 12.74 5.03
CA ILE A 90 4.77 11.59 4.69
C ILE A 90 4.68 11.39 3.18
N TRP A 91 5.81 11.60 2.51
CA TRP A 91 5.99 11.37 1.08
C TRP A 91 6.62 10.03 0.83
N VAL A 92 6.21 9.40 -0.26
CA VAL A 92 6.73 8.12 -0.72
C VAL A 92 7.11 8.29 -2.19
N ASN A 93 8.34 7.90 -2.54
CA ASN A 93 8.75 7.89 -3.94
C ASN A 93 8.02 6.78 -4.70
N ARG A 94 7.80 7.04 -5.98
CA ARG A 94 7.27 6.10 -6.96
C ARG A 94 7.94 4.73 -6.91
N GLU A 95 9.27 4.70 -7.01
CA GLU A 95 10.02 3.45 -7.11
C GLU A 95 10.04 2.69 -5.77
N ASP A 96 10.22 3.39 -4.65
CA ASP A 96 10.16 2.79 -3.32
C ASP A 96 8.79 2.15 -3.06
N TYR A 97 7.72 2.85 -3.43
CA TYR A 97 6.37 2.31 -3.33
C TYR A 97 6.17 1.12 -4.26
N ARG A 98 6.66 1.18 -5.51
CA ARG A 98 6.55 0.08 -6.48
C ARG A 98 7.24 -1.19 -5.98
N ILE A 99 8.46 -1.06 -5.44
CA ILE A 99 9.23 -2.17 -4.85
C ILE A 99 8.44 -2.78 -3.69
N TRP A 100 7.97 -1.94 -2.76
CA TRP A 100 7.20 -2.42 -1.62
C TRP A 100 5.86 -3.05 -2.04
N ARG A 101 5.14 -2.44 -2.98
CA ARG A 101 3.86 -2.93 -3.51
C ARG A 101 4.00 -4.31 -4.13
N ALA A 102 5.11 -4.58 -4.83
CA ALA A 102 5.39 -5.89 -5.41
C ALA A 102 5.58 -7.02 -4.36
N THR A 103 5.80 -6.67 -3.08
CA THR A 103 5.85 -7.65 -1.98
C THR A 103 4.46 -8.02 -1.45
N LEU A 104 3.44 -7.19 -1.74
CA LEU A 104 2.08 -7.42 -1.30
C LEU A 104 1.33 -8.33 -2.28
N PRO A 105 0.39 -9.14 -1.79
CA PRO A 105 -0.38 -10.01 -2.67
C PRO A 105 -1.47 -9.22 -3.43
N ASP A 106 -1.79 -9.67 -4.65
CA ASP A 106 -2.70 -8.98 -5.57
C ASP A 106 -4.12 -8.76 -5.02
N ASP A 107 -4.56 -9.58 -4.05
CA ASP A 107 -5.85 -9.47 -3.35
C ASP A 107 -5.96 -8.21 -2.46
N TRP A 108 -4.86 -7.48 -2.27
CA TRP A 108 -4.82 -6.22 -1.53
C TRP A 108 -5.16 -4.99 -2.37
N PHE A 109 -5.26 -5.12 -3.69
CA PHE A 109 -5.41 -4.00 -4.61
C PHE A 109 -6.77 -3.98 -5.28
N SER A 110 -7.34 -2.79 -5.44
CA SER A 110 -8.63 -2.64 -6.09
C SER A 110 -8.47 -2.80 -7.61
N PRO A 111 -9.36 -3.53 -8.30
CA PRO A 111 -9.36 -3.58 -9.76
C PRO A 111 -9.67 -2.21 -10.40
N VAL A 112 -10.23 -1.27 -9.63
CA VAL A 112 -10.49 0.13 -10.06
C VAL A 112 -9.42 1.11 -9.56
N SER A 113 -8.26 0.60 -9.11
CA SER A 113 -7.13 1.42 -8.66
C SER A 113 -6.66 2.35 -9.78
N ALA A 114 -6.61 3.65 -9.48
CA ALA A 114 -6.14 4.66 -10.43
C ALA A 114 -4.61 4.82 -10.40
N ILE A 115 -3.93 4.14 -9.47
CA ILE A 115 -2.49 4.28 -9.27
C ILE A 115 -1.67 3.50 -10.31
N GLY A 116 -2.27 2.52 -11.02
CA GLY A 116 -1.56 1.66 -11.97
C GLY A 116 -0.81 2.43 -13.05
N LYS A 117 -1.41 3.49 -13.62
CA LYS A 117 -0.75 4.39 -14.59
C LYS A 117 0.44 5.12 -13.98
N TRP A 118 0.34 5.51 -12.70
CA TRP A 118 1.46 6.11 -11.99
C TRP A 118 2.58 5.11 -11.71
N LEU A 119 2.38 3.79 -11.77
CA LEU A 119 3.44 2.82 -11.47
C LEU A 119 4.15 2.24 -12.70
N ASP A 120 3.73 2.63 -13.92
CA ASP A 120 4.12 1.96 -15.17
C ASP A 120 3.91 0.44 -15.13
N ILE A 121 3.03 -0.02 -14.24
CA ILE A 121 2.66 -1.43 -14.19
C ILE A 121 1.63 -1.59 -15.29
N PRO A 122 1.93 -2.36 -16.37
CA PRO A 122 0.91 -2.68 -17.35
C PRO A 122 -0.27 -3.29 -16.58
N PRO A 123 -1.53 -2.97 -16.92
CA PRO A 123 -2.68 -3.62 -16.29
C PRO A 123 -2.40 -5.11 -16.35
N SER A 124 -2.32 -5.76 -15.19
CA SER A 124 -1.85 -7.14 -15.11
C SER A 124 -2.70 -7.98 -16.06
N LYS A 125 -2.12 -8.35 -17.20
CA LYS A 125 -2.53 -9.59 -17.85
C LYS A 125 -2.11 -10.64 -16.83
N THR A 126 -3.10 -11.19 -16.15
CA THR A 126 -2.97 -12.42 -15.38
C THR A 126 -2.47 -13.51 -16.34
N GLU A 127 -1.15 -13.58 -16.52
CA GLU A 127 -0.43 -14.75 -17.04
C GLU A 127 0.31 -15.45 -15.88
N GLY A 128 -0.21 -15.30 -14.66
CA GLY A 128 0.10 -16.19 -13.55
C GLY A 128 -0.97 -17.27 -13.45
N LEU A 129 -0.59 -18.47 -13.03
CA LEU A 129 -1.55 -19.57 -12.84
C LEU A 129 -2.73 -19.12 -11.98
N THR A 130 -3.93 -19.43 -12.45
CA THR A 130 -5.17 -19.35 -11.69
C THR A 130 -5.10 -20.25 -10.46
N ASP A 131 -5.90 -19.94 -9.44
CA ASP A 131 -5.94 -20.75 -8.22
C ASP A 131 -6.31 -22.22 -8.51
N SER A 132 -7.08 -22.47 -9.58
CA SER A 132 -7.39 -23.81 -10.09
C SER A 132 -6.15 -24.53 -10.64
N GLU A 133 -5.28 -23.83 -11.37
CA GLU A 133 -4.05 -24.40 -11.91
C GLU A 133 -2.99 -24.62 -10.81
N ILE A 134 -2.93 -23.72 -9.80
CA ILE A 134 -2.09 -23.92 -8.61
C ILE A 134 -2.54 -25.16 -7.83
N LYS A 135 -3.86 -25.34 -7.65
CA LYS A 135 -4.43 -26.52 -7.02
C LYS A 135 -4.07 -27.80 -7.78
N ALA A 136 -4.27 -27.82 -9.10
CA ALA A 136 -3.96 -28.97 -9.95
C ALA A 136 -2.48 -29.39 -9.85
N ARG A 137 -1.56 -28.42 -9.75
CA ARG A 137 -0.12 -28.69 -9.59
C ARG A 137 0.26 -29.23 -8.21
N LEU A 138 -0.37 -28.73 -7.15
CA LEU A 138 -0.20 -29.26 -5.79
C LEU A 138 -0.78 -30.67 -5.67
N GLU A 139 -1.93 -30.94 -6.29
CA GLU A 139 -2.54 -32.29 -6.37
C GLU A 139 -1.68 -33.25 -7.19
N ALA A 140 -1.01 -32.76 -8.24
CA ALA A 140 -0.01 -33.51 -9.01
C ALA A 140 1.30 -33.77 -8.24
N GLY A 141 1.39 -33.35 -6.97
CA GLY A 141 2.53 -33.61 -6.10
C GLY A 141 3.72 -32.65 -6.31
N GLN A 142 3.58 -31.59 -7.10
CA GLN A 142 4.64 -30.58 -7.22
C GLN A 142 4.83 -29.84 -5.90
N SER A 143 6.09 -29.64 -5.51
CA SER A 143 6.39 -28.86 -4.32
C SER A 143 6.10 -27.38 -4.52
N ILE A 144 5.78 -26.67 -3.44
CA ILE A 144 5.58 -25.21 -3.47
C ILE A 144 6.79 -24.49 -4.08
N ALA A 145 8.00 -24.94 -3.73
CA ALA A 145 9.25 -24.37 -4.25
C ALA A 145 9.40 -24.59 -5.76
N GLN A 146 8.95 -25.74 -6.27
CA GLN A 146 8.94 -26.05 -7.70
C GLN A 146 7.94 -25.18 -8.46
N ILE A 147 6.72 -25.04 -7.95
CA ILE A 147 5.69 -24.17 -8.57
C ILE A 147 6.17 -22.72 -8.60
N GLN A 148 6.76 -22.22 -7.51
CA GLN A 148 7.34 -20.87 -7.46
C GLN A 148 8.45 -20.67 -8.50
N ARG A 149 9.36 -21.65 -8.63
CA ARG A 149 10.48 -21.58 -9.58
C ARG A 149 10.01 -21.61 -11.04
N GLU A 150 8.99 -22.42 -11.36
CA GLU A 150 8.49 -22.59 -12.73
C GLU A 150 7.56 -21.45 -13.19
N THR A 151 6.80 -20.84 -12.27
CA THR A 151 5.67 -19.97 -12.65
C THR A 151 5.82 -18.53 -12.19
N ARG A 152 6.89 -18.20 -11.45
CA ARG A 152 7.08 -16.92 -10.74
C ARG A 152 5.92 -16.56 -9.80
N THR A 153 5.04 -17.52 -9.48
CA THR A 153 3.93 -17.33 -8.55
C THR A 153 4.45 -17.20 -7.11
N PRO A 154 3.99 -16.21 -6.32
CA PRO A 154 4.44 -16.03 -4.95
C PRO A 154 4.17 -17.26 -4.08
N LYS A 155 5.16 -17.63 -3.25
CA LYS A 155 5.07 -18.76 -2.30
C LYS A 155 3.86 -18.63 -1.37
N SER A 156 3.57 -17.42 -0.91
CA SER A 156 2.43 -17.09 -0.04
C SER A 156 1.08 -17.41 -0.69
N ARG A 157 0.94 -17.17 -2.00
CA ARG A 157 -0.26 -17.49 -2.77
C ARG A 157 -0.44 -19.00 -2.92
N ILE A 158 0.62 -19.72 -3.27
CA ILE A 158 0.59 -21.19 -3.37
C ILE A 158 0.26 -21.83 -2.02
N GLN A 159 0.82 -21.29 -0.92
CA GLN A 159 0.57 -21.76 0.43
C GLN A 159 -0.85 -21.46 0.91
N LYS A 160 -1.43 -20.30 0.56
CA LYS A 160 -2.85 -19.99 0.79
C LYS A 160 -3.76 -20.97 0.06
N VAL A 161 -3.50 -21.27 -1.22
CA VAL A 161 -4.29 -22.24 -2.00
C VAL A 161 -4.20 -23.63 -1.36
N LYS A 162 -3.01 -24.04 -0.92
CA LYS A 162 -2.79 -25.30 -0.22
C LYS A 162 -3.59 -25.39 1.09
N GLN A 163 -3.52 -24.36 1.94
CA GLN A 163 -4.25 -24.30 3.21
C GLN A 163 -5.76 -24.25 3.02
N ARG A 164 -6.24 -23.46 2.05
CA ARG A 164 -7.67 -23.31 1.76
C ARG A 164 -8.31 -24.63 1.28
N ASN A 165 -7.54 -25.48 0.61
CA ASN A 165 -8.00 -26.75 0.05
C ASN A 165 -7.55 -27.98 0.86
N ASN A 166 -6.94 -27.81 2.04
CA ASN A 166 -6.42 -28.89 2.88
C ASN A 166 -5.53 -29.89 2.12
N LEU A 167 -4.66 -29.39 1.23
CA LEU A 167 -3.81 -30.25 0.40
C LEU A 167 -2.59 -30.76 1.21
N PRO A 168 -2.25 -32.06 1.09
CA PRO A 168 -1.15 -32.67 1.84
C PRO A 168 0.21 -32.08 1.48
N ASP A 169 1.18 -32.19 2.40
CA ASP A 169 2.59 -31.90 2.08
C ASP A 169 3.09 -32.84 0.98
N ALA A 170 3.81 -32.28 0.00
CA ALA A 170 4.49 -33.08 -1.01
C ALA A 170 5.42 -34.06 -0.29
N LYS A 171 5.21 -35.36 -0.51
CA LYS A 171 6.00 -36.42 0.14
C LYS A 171 7.49 -36.14 -0.11
N PRO A 172 8.36 -36.24 0.92
CA PRO A 172 9.79 -36.17 0.69
C PRO A 172 10.17 -37.26 -0.31
N GLY A 173 10.69 -36.86 -1.47
CA GLY A 173 11.28 -37.78 -2.42
C GLY A 173 12.40 -38.57 -1.75
N PRO A 174 12.65 -39.82 -2.17
CA PRO A 174 13.64 -40.67 -1.54
C PRO A 174 14.99 -39.94 -1.52
N GLN A 175 15.54 -39.73 -0.31
CA GLN A 175 16.89 -39.21 -0.16
C GLN A 175 17.82 -40.22 -0.81
N ALA A 176 18.40 -39.84 -1.96
CA ALA A 176 19.50 -40.57 -2.55
C ALA A 176 20.65 -40.57 -1.53
N ARG A 177 21.17 -41.78 -1.30
CA ARG A 177 22.17 -42.16 -0.30
C ARG A 177 23.45 -41.35 -0.36
#